data_AF-G1FV75-F1
#
_entry.id   AF-G1FV75-F1
#
_cell.length_a   1.000
_cell.length_b   1.000
_cell.length_c   1.000
_cell.angle_alpha   90.00
_cell.angle_beta   90.00
_cell.angle_gamma   90.00
#
_symmetry.space_group_name_H-M   'P 1'
#
loop_
_entity.id
_entity.type
_entity.pdbx_description
1 polymer ?
#
loop_
_entity_poly.entity_id
_entity_poly.type
_entity_poly.pdbx_seq_one_letter_code
_entity_poly.pdbx_strand_id
1 'polypeptide(L)'
;YWPPQYVIMEADTLEPLKIVSTRGMTVDTQEYHPEPRVAAIVASHENPEFIVNVKETGKILLVNYEDIDNLSVTTIGAARFLHDGGWDASKRYFLTAANQSDKIAVIDSRGREPEALVDVTKIPHPGRGANLNDPEFGPVWVTSALGNANVTMLGTDPEGNPDNAWKVVRILEGQGGGSLFVKSHPNSSNLWVDSPLNPDEAVAQSVAVYNVDDLNAGYEVLPIAEWADLGEGPKRVVQPEYNKAGTEVWFSVWSGKDQE
;
A
#
# COMPACT_ATOMS: atom_id res chain seq x y z
N TYR A 1 8.89 -8.64 -13.54
CA TYR A 1 8.86 -10.00 -12.97
C TYR A 1 8.44 -10.95 -14.08
N TRP A 2 9.31 -11.89 -14.44
CA TRP A 2 9.08 -12.87 -15.50
C TRP A 2 9.69 -14.21 -15.08
N PRO A 3 9.06 -15.35 -15.36
CA PRO A 3 7.72 -15.54 -15.98
C PRO A 3 6.54 -15.07 -15.09
N PRO A 4 5.33 -14.90 -15.66
CA PRO A 4 4.11 -14.57 -14.90
C PRO A 4 3.65 -15.77 -14.07
N GLN A 5 4.17 -15.89 -12.85
CA GLN A 5 3.87 -16.97 -11.90
C GLN A 5 4.10 -16.53 -10.44
N TYR A 6 3.53 -17.29 -9.50
CA TYR A 6 3.98 -17.31 -8.11
C TYR A 6 4.45 -18.72 -7.72
N VAL A 7 5.24 -18.81 -6.65
CA VAL A 7 5.81 -20.07 -6.15
C VAL A 7 5.57 -20.15 -4.64
N ILE A 8 5.00 -21.27 -4.20
CA ILE A 8 4.94 -21.65 -2.78
C ILE A 8 6.17 -22.52 -2.51
N MET A 9 6.90 -22.18 -1.44
CA MET A 9 8.14 -22.84 -1.06
C MET A 9 8.05 -23.30 0.39
N GLU A 10 8.80 -24.34 0.71
CA GLU A 10 9.05 -24.73 2.09
C GLU A 10 9.84 -23.61 2.80
N ALA A 11 9.41 -23.26 4.02
CA ALA A 11 9.83 -22.00 4.64
C ALA A 11 11.29 -22.00 5.11
N ASP A 12 11.79 -23.15 5.57
CA ASP A 12 13.14 -23.28 6.14
C ASP A 12 14.21 -23.61 5.09
N THR A 13 13.83 -24.32 4.03
CA THR A 13 14.74 -24.81 2.98
C THR A 13 14.65 -24.05 1.67
N LEU A 14 13.56 -23.29 1.47
CA LEU A 14 13.19 -22.68 0.18
C LEU A 14 12.98 -23.71 -0.94
N GLU A 15 12.73 -24.99 -0.59
CA GLU A 15 12.39 -26.01 -1.57
C GLU A 15 11.08 -25.64 -2.28
N PRO A 16 11.02 -25.62 -3.63
CA PRO A 16 9.82 -25.25 -4.34
C PRO A 16 8.76 -26.36 -4.25
N LEU A 17 7.62 -26.05 -3.63
CA LEU A 17 6.51 -27.00 -3.44
C LEU A 17 5.48 -26.90 -4.57
N LYS A 18 5.13 -25.68 -4.99
CA LYS A 18 4.12 -25.45 -6.02
C LYS A 18 4.45 -24.23 -6.86
N ILE A 19 4.31 -24.36 -8.17
CA ILE A 19 4.45 -23.24 -9.13
C ILE A 19 3.11 -23.07 -9.83
N VAL A 20 2.57 -21.85 -9.83
CA VAL A 20 1.28 -21.53 -10.46
C VAL A 20 1.43 -20.36 -11.41
N SER A 21 1.04 -20.57 -12.67
CA SER A 21 1.01 -19.52 -13.70
C SER A 21 -0.11 -18.53 -13.41
N THR A 22 0.15 -17.24 -13.63
CA THR A 22 -0.87 -16.18 -13.50
C THR A 22 -1.50 -15.78 -14.83
N ARG A 23 -1.03 -16.30 -15.99
CA ARG A 23 -1.66 -16.08 -17.30
C ARG A 23 -3.16 -16.37 -17.26
N GLY A 24 -3.95 -15.49 -17.83
CA GLY A 24 -5.41 -15.61 -17.74
C GLY A 24 -6.15 -14.43 -18.34
N MET A 25 -7.42 -14.31 -17.98
CA MET A 25 -8.34 -13.34 -18.57
C MET A 25 -8.39 -12.05 -17.75
N THR A 26 -8.45 -10.90 -18.43
CA THR A 26 -8.66 -9.60 -17.77
C THR A 26 -10.02 -9.54 -17.08
N VAL A 27 -10.12 -8.81 -15.97
CA VAL A 27 -11.35 -8.69 -15.18
C VAL A 27 -12.47 -7.97 -15.94
N ASP A 28 -12.11 -7.01 -16.79
CA ASP A 28 -13.02 -6.13 -17.53
C ASP A 28 -13.50 -6.76 -18.84
N THR A 29 -12.59 -6.93 -19.81
CA THR A 29 -12.92 -7.37 -21.18
C THR A 29 -12.98 -8.88 -21.33
N GLN A 30 -12.53 -9.63 -20.32
CA GLN A 30 -12.34 -11.08 -20.41
C GLN A 30 -11.47 -11.47 -21.61
N GLU A 31 -10.46 -10.66 -21.92
CA GLU A 31 -9.48 -10.97 -22.96
C GLU A 31 -8.27 -11.66 -22.36
N TYR A 32 -7.68 -12.57 -23.13
CA TYR A 32 -6.49 -13.27 -22.68
C TYR A 32 -5.30 -12.32 -22.58
N HIS A 33 -4.66 -12.28 -21.41
CA HIS A 33 -3.43 -11.54 -21.16
C HIS A 33 -2.24 -12.49 -20.97
N PRO A 34 -1.18 -12.41 -21.80
CA PRO A 34 -0.06 -13.36 -21.79
C PRO A 34 1.00 -13.07 -20.70
N GLU A 35 1.01 -11.87 -20.14
CA GLU A 35 2.00 -11.42 -19.15
C GLU A 35 1.37 -10.69 -17.93
N PRO A 36 0.51 -11.35 -17.14
CA PRO A 36 -0.03 -10.75 -15.93
C PRO A 36 0.91 -10.96 -14.75
N ARG A 37 1.61 -9.89 -14.36
CA ARG A 37 2.65 -9.88 -13.32
C ARG A 37 2.02 -9.98 -11.93
N VAL A 38 2.68 -10.71 -11.04
CA VAL A 38 2.40 -10.64 -9.60
C VAL A 38 2.99 -9.32 -9.07
N ALA A 39 2.20 -8.54 -8.35
CA ALA A 39 2.61 -7.21 -7.87
C ALA A 39 2.91 -7.19 -6.36
N ALA A 40 1.97 -7.65 -5.54
CA ALA A 40 2.12 -7.75 -4.10
C ALA A 40 1.56 -9.09 -3.62
N ILE A 41 2.15 -9.61 -2.54
CA ILE A 41 1.68 -10.79 -1.83
C ILE A 41 1.64 -10.45 -0.34
N VAL A 42 0.51 -10.68 0.31
CA VAL A 42 0.37 -10.59 1.77
C VAL A 42 -0.15 -11.91 2.32
N ALA A 43 0.07 -12.18 3.60
CA ALA A 43 -0.50 -13.34 4.28
C ALA A 43 -1.77 -12.94 5.02
N SER A 44 -2.84 -13.73 4.85
CA SER A 44 -4.08 -13.57 5.60
C SER A 44 -3.86 -13.84 7.08
N HIS A 45 -4.57 -13.09 7.93
CA HIS A 45 -4.66 -13.33 9.37
C HIS A 45 -5.93 -14.07 9.76
N GLU A 46 -6.86 -14.26 8.81
CA GLU A 46 -8.19 -14.84 9.03
C GLU A 46 -8.27 -16.28 8.53
N ASN A 47 -7.45 -16.63 7.55
CA ASN A 47 -7.41 -17.95 6.92
C ASN A 47 -5.95 -18.32 6.60
N PRO A 48 -5.62 -19.62 6.46
CA PRO A 48 -4.32 -20.09 5.99
C PRO A 48 -4.14 -19.84 4.48
N GLU A 49 -4.11 -18.55 4.11
CA GLU A 49 -4.13 -18.08 2.73
C GLU A 49 -3.06 -17.02 2.47
N PHE A 50 -2.43 -17.08 1.29
CA PHE A 50 -1.75 -15.93 0.70
C PHE A 50 -2.74 -15.13 -0.15
N ILE A 51 -2.66 -13.81 -0.10
CA ILE A 51 -3.40 -12.91 -0.98
C ILE A 51 -2.43 -12.35 -2.03
N VAL A 52 -2.68 -12.68 -3.29
CA VAL A 52 -1.78 -12.39 -4.41
C VAL A 52 -2.44 -11.43 -5.39
N ASN A 53 -1.87 -10.24 -5.56
CA ASN A 53 -2.28 -9.29 -6.59
C ASN A 53 -1.70 -9.67 -7.95
N VAL A 54 -2.59 -9.84 -8.94
CA VAL A 54 -2.22 -10.08 -10.34
C VAL A 54 -2.57 -8.83 -11.16
N LYS A 55 -1.52 -8.08 -11.52
CA LYS A 55 -1.58 -6.68 -11.98
C LYS A 55 -2.46 -6.49 -13.22
N GLU A 56 -2.06 -7.02 -14.37
CA GLU A 56 -2.67 -6.66 -15.66
C GLU A 56 -4.10 -7.21 -15.81
N THR A 57 -4.37 -8.38 -15.23
CA THR A 57 -5.69 -9.02 -15.25
C THR A 57 -6.63 -8.46 -14.19
N GLY A 58 -6.12 -7.73 -13.19
CA GLY A 58 -6.94 -7.13 -12.13
C GLY A 58 -7.61 -8.18 -11.24
N LYS A 59 -6.87 -9.25 -10.93
CA LYS A 59 -7.36 -10.36 -10.10
C LYS A 59 -6.60 -10.39 -8.78
N ILE A 60 -7.32 -10.64 -7.70
CA ILE A 60 -6.77 -10.93 -6.37
C ILE A 60 -7.01 -12.40 -6.09
N LEU A 61 -5.96 -13.16 -5.83
CA LEU A 61 -6.04 -14.60 -5.57
C LEU A 61 -5.87 -14.85 -4.08
N LEU A 62 -6.83 -15.52 -3.44
CA LEU A 62 -6.71 -16.05 -2.09
C LEU A 62 -6.31 -17.52 -2.22
N VAL A 63 -5.03 -17.79 -2.01
CA VAL A 63 -4.38 -19.09 -2.23
C VAL A 63 -4.26 -19.82 -0.90
N ASN A 64 -5.12 -20.80 -0.67
CA ASN A 64 -5.11 -21.59 0.56
C ASN A 64 -3.97 -22.61 0.51
N TYR A 65 -3.13 -22.62 1.54
CA TYR A 65 -1.93 -23.45 1.62
C TYR A 65 -2.06 -24.65 2.58
N GLU A 66 -3.25 -24.95 3.10
CA GLU A 66 -3.47 -26.14 3.96
C GLU A 66 -3.25 -27.46 3.22
N ASP A 67 -3.60 -27.48 1.93
CA ASP A 67 -3.38 -28.63 1.04
C ASP A 67 -2.82 -28.11 -0.29
N ILE A 68 -1.49 -28.14 -0.41
CA ILE A 68 -0.76 -27.66 -1.59
C ILE A 68 -0.93 -28.62 -2.79
N ASP A 69 -1.23 -29.89 -2.53
CA ASP A 69 -1.47 -30.89 -3.57
C ASP A 69 -2.83 -30.66 -4.23
N ASN A 70 -3.86 -30.42 -3.41
CA ASN A 70 -5.23 -30.09 -3.84
C ASN A 70 -5.54 -28.59 -3.67
N LEU A 71 -4.67 -27.75 -4.21
CA LEU A 71 -4.66 -26.30 -4.02
C LEU A 71 -6.02 -25.64 -4.28
N SER A 72 -6.61 -25.04 -3.25
CA SER A 72 -7.80 -24.21 -3.37
C SER A 72 -7.41 -22.75 -3.58
N VAL A 73 -8.00 -22.11 -4.59
CA VAL A 73 -7.76 -20.70 -4.92
C VAL A 73 -9.07 -19.99 -5.19
N THR A 74 -9.40 -19.00 -4.36
CA THR A 74 -10.50 -18.06 -4.64
C THR A 74 -9.96 -16.92 -5.51
N THR A 75 -10.59 -16.69 -6.66
CA THR A 75 -10.21 -15.61 -7.58
C THR A 75 -11.21 -14.49 -7.51
N ILE A 76 -10.81 -13.33 -7.01
CA ILE A 76 -11.65 -12.13 -6.90
C ILE A 76 -11.29 -11.16 -8.04
N GLY A 77 -12.31 -10.68 -8.74
CA GLY A 77 -12.18 -9.59 -9.69
C GLY A 77 -12.15 -8.25 -8.96
N ALA A 78 -11.11 -7.44 -9.20
CA ALA A 78 -10.98 -6.11 -8.65
C ALA A 78 -10.96 -5.07 -9.79
N ALA A 79 -9.83 -4.39 -10.00
CA ALA A 79 -9.60 -3.49 -11.13
C ALA A 79 -8.22 -3.79 -11.74
N ARG A 80 -8.02 -3.45 -13.01
CA ARG A 80 -6.72 -3.65 -13.66
C ARG A 80 -5.64 -2.79 -13.01
N PHE A 81 -4.40 -3.22 -13.20
CA PHE A 81 -3.20 -2.56 -12.71
C PHE A 81 -3.07 -2.55 -11.18
N LEU A 82 -3.57 -3.59 -10.51
CA LEU A 82 -3.27 -3.85 -9.10
C LEU A 82 -1.77 -3.73 -8.83
N HIS A 83 -1.44 -3.18 -7.67
CA HIS A 83 -0.08 -2.92 -7.27
C HIS A 83 0.12 -3.35 -5.82
N ASP A 84 0.37 -2.39 -4.94
CA ASP A 84 0.62 -2.52 -3.53
C ASP A 84 -0.65 -2.27 -2.70
N GLY A 85 -0.57 -2.60 -1.42
CA GLY A 85 -1.69 -2.58 -0.49
C GLY A 85 -1.30 -3.12 0.86
N GLY A 86 -2.20 -3.00 1.83
CA GLY A 86 -1.99 -3.51 3.16
C GLY A 86 -3.28 -3.75 3.90
N TRP A 87 -3.12 -4.27 5.10
CA TRP A 87 -4.21 -4.58 6.01
C TRP A 87 -4.74 -3.32 6.68
N ASP A 88 -6.05 -3.28 6.90
CA ASP A 88 -6.64 -2.40 7.90
C ASP A 88 -6.12 -2.73 9.32
N ALA A 89 -6.43 -1.88 10.30
CA ALA A 89 -5.94 -2.06 11.67
C ALA A 89 -6.36 -3.40 12.31
N SER A 90 -7.54 -3.94 11.95
CA SER A 90 -8.03 -5.23 12.46
C SER A 90 -7.35 -6.44 11.81
N LYS A 91 -6.65 -6.23 10.68
CA LYS A 91 -6.05 -7.27 9.85
C LYS A 91 -7.04 -8.23 9.20
N ARG A 92 -8.28 -7.77 8.99
CA ARG A 92 -9.32 -8.53 8.29
C ARG A 92 -9.47 -8.11 6.83
N TYR A 93 -9.38 -6.80 6.57
CA TYR A 93 -9.63 -6.23 5.26
C TYR A 93 -8.33 -5.86 4.57
N PHE A 94 -8.13 -6.39 3.36
CA PHE A 94 -7.00 -6.03 2.52
C PHE A 94 -7.39 -4.89 1.59
N LEU A 95 -6.73 -3.74 1.74
CA LEU A 95 -6.91 -2.58 0.89
C LEU A 95 -5.74 -2.47 -0.07
N THR A 96 -6.02 -2.42 -1.38
CA THR A 96 -4.97 -2.39 -2.41
C THR A 96 -5.26 -1.44 -3.55
N ALA A 97 -4.21 -0.77 -4.02
CA ALA A 97 -4.27 0.18 -5.12
C ALA A 97 -4.29 -0.53 -6.49
N ALA A 98 -5.30 -0.21 -7.29
CA ALA A 98 -5.30 -0.39 -8.74
C ALA A 98 -4.83 0.93 -9.37
N ASN A 99 -3.52 1.15 -9.36
CA ASN A 99 -2.96 2.50 -9.47
C ASN A 99 -3.26 3.22 -10.79
N GLN A 100 -3.13 2.55 -11.94
CA GLN A 100 -3.50 3.13 -13.24
C GLN A 100 -5.02 3.13 -13.52
N SER A 101 -5.82 2.66 -12.57
CA SER A 101 -7.29 2.72 -12.61
C SER A 101 -7.87 3.67 -11.56
N ASP A 102 -7.01 4.39 -10.81
CA ASP A 102 -7.39 5.38 -9.81
C ASP A 102 -8.38 4.85 -8.76
N LYS A 103 -8.16 3.60 -8.32
CA LYS A 103 -9.06 2.88 -7.41
C LYS A 103 -8.33 2.19 -6.26
N ILE A 104 -9.02 2.06 -5.13
CA ILE A 104 -8.67 1.17 -4.02
C ILE A 104 -9.69 0.04 -3.97
N ALA A 105 -9.23 -1.20 -4.10
CA ALA A 105 -10.05 -2.39 -3.87
C ALA A 105 -9.96 -2.81 -2.41
N VAL A 106 -11.09 -3.17 -1.81
CA VAL A 106 -11.20 -3.66 -0.43
C VAL A 106 -11.71 -5.09 -0.46
N ILE A 107 -10.98 -6.00 0.16
CA ILE A 107 -11.30 -7.44 0.21
C ILE A 107 -11.47 -7.87 1.67
N ASP A 108 -12.60 -8.49 2.02
CA ASP A 108 -12.74 -9.19 3.30
C ASP A 108 -12.03 -10.55 3.20
N SER A 109 -10.90 -10.70 3.90
CA SER A 109 -10.16 -11.95 3.90
C SER A 109 -10.81 -13.05 4.72
N ARG A 110 -11.75 -12.72 5.63
CA ARG A 110 -12.52 -13.70 6.40
C ARG A 110 -13.63 -14.29 5.53
N GLY A 111 -14.43 -13.42 4.91
CA GLY A 111 -15.53 -13.77 4.01
C GLY A 111 -15.07 -14.27 2.63
N ARG A 112 -13.83 -13.95 2.25
CA ARG A 112 -13.26 -14.20 0.91
C ARG A 112 -14.02 -13.47 -0.21
N GLU A 113 -14.48 -12.26 0.08
CA GLU A 113 -15.35 -11.49 -0.81
C GLU A 113 -14.87 -10.04 -1.03
N PRO A 114 -15.18 -9.43 -2.19
CA PRO A 114 -14.95 -8.02 -2.41
C PRO A 114 -15.97 -7.18 -1.64
N GLU A 115 -15.49 -6.22 -0.85
CA GLU A 115 -16.32 -5.29 -0.07
C GLU A 115 -16.61 -4.01 -0.85
N ALA A 116 -15.57 -3.43 -1.46
CA ALA A 116 -15.69 -2.16 -2.14
C ALA A 116 -14.62 -1.98 -3.22
N LEU A 117 -14.94 -1.09 -4.17
CA LEU A 117 -14.00 -0.56 -5.14
C LEU A 117 -14.15 0.97 -5.15
N VAL A 118 -13.25 1.64 -4.43
CA VAL A 118 -13.36 3.06 -4.07
C VAL A 118 -12.55 3.88 -5.06
N ASP A 119 -13.18 4.89 -5.67
CA ASP A 119 -12.49 5.87 -6.52
C ASP A 119 -11.64 6.82 -5.67
N VAL A 120 -10.40 7.06 -6.11
CA VAL A 120 -9.47 7.99 -5.49
C VAL A 120 -8.80 8.87 -6.55
N THR A 121 -8.11 9.92 -6.11
CA THR A 121 -7.49 10.85 -7.05
C THR A 121 -6.17 10.28 -7.60
N LYS A 122 -6.14 10.02 -8.91
CA LYS A 122 -4.98 9.83 -9.79
C LYS A 122 -3.73 9.15 -9.18
N ILE A 123 -3.56 7.86 -9.48
CA ILE A 123 -2.38 7.03 -9.17
C ILE A 123 -2.09 6.98 -7.66
N PRO A 124 -2.96 6.34 -6.85
CA PRO A 124 -2.64 6.05 -5.46
C PRO A 124 -1.40 5.15 -5.37
N HIS A 125 -0.53 5.44 -4.39
CA HIS A 125 0.66 4.65 -4.10
C HIS A 125 0.86 4.57 -2.57
N PRO A 126 0.29 3.54 -1.92
CA PRO A 126 0.29 3.42 -0.46
C PRO A 126 1.56 2.78 0.14
N GLY A 127 2.29 1.96 -0.61
CA GLY A 127 3.04 0.86 -0.02
C GLY A 127 2.08 -0.10 0.69
N ARG A 128 2.24 -0.27 2.01
CA ARG A 128 1.25 -0.96 2.87
C ARG A 128 0.14 -0.03 3.36
N GLY A 129 0.26 1.28 3.13
CA GLY A 129 -0.54 2.32 3.74
C GLY A 129 -0.20 2.54 5.21
N ALA A 130 -0.97 3.42 5.85
CA ALA A 130 -0.90 3.67 7.29
C ALA A 130 -2.30 3.55 7.90
N ASN A 131 -2.41 2.88 9.04
CA ASN A 131 -3.65 2.82 9.79
C ASN A 131 -3.62 3.87 10.91
N LEU A 132 -4.69 4.64 11.04
CA LEU A 132 -4.87 5.67 12.06
C LEU A 132 -6.23 5.52 12.74
N ASN A 133 -6.37 6.15 13.90
CA ASN A 133 -7.68 6.43 14.47
C ASN A 133 -7.94 7.93 14.31
N ASP A 134 -8.67 8.31 13.27
CA ASP A 134 -9.03 9.70 12.98
C ASP A 134 -9.98 10.22 14.08
N PRO A 135 -9.72 11.41 14.67
CA PRO A 135 -10.55 11.96 15.75
C PRO A 135 -12.03 12.15 15.39
N GLU A 136 -12.35 12.31 14.11
CA GLU A 136 -13.71 12.56 13.61
C GLU A 136 -14.33 11.30 12.99
N PHE A 137 -13.54 10.51 12.25
CA PHE A 137 -14.05 9.40 11.44
C PHE A 137 -13.74 8.00 11.98
N GLY A 138 -13.00 7.89 13.08
CA GLY A 138 -12.61 6.62 13.68
C GLY A 138 -11.51 5.91 12.89
N PRO A 139 -11.47 4.56 12.87
CA PRO A 139 -10.43 3.81 12.17
C PRO A 139 -10.40 4.10 10.66
N VAL A 140 -9.24 4.53 10.18
CA VAL A 140 -8.99 4.82 8.76
C VAL A 140 -7.70 4.18 8.28
N TRP A 141 -7.66 3.89 6.98
CA TRP A 141 -6.46 3.50 6.25
C TRP A 141 -6.09 4.60 5.24
N VAL A 142 -4.79 4.92 5.18
CA VAL A 142 -4.26 6.08 4.47
C VAL A 142 -3.39 5.66 3.30
N THR A 143 -3.53 6.36 2.18
CA THR A 143 -2.63 6.29 1.02
C THR A 143 -2.23 7.69 0.58
N SER A 144 -0.98 7.83 0.11
CA SER A 144 -0.57 8.98 -0.71
C SER A 144 -0.80 8.71 -2.19
N ALA A 145 -0.51 9.70 -3.04
CA ALA A 145 -0.56 9.57 -4.49
C ALA A 145 0.78 9.92 -5.15
N LEU A 146 1.05 9.22 -6.26
CA LEU A 146 2.17 9.55 -7.13
C LEU A 146 1.79 10.73 -8.05
N GLY A 147 0.55 10.78 -8.52
CA GLY A 147 0.10 11.69 -9.56
C GLY A 147 -0.36 13.08 -9.10
N ASN A 148 -0.43 13.33 -7.80
CA ASN A 148 -0.92 14.57 -7.18
C ASN A 148 -0.50 14.61 -5.69
N ALA A 149 -0.82 15.70 -4.99
CA ALA A 149 -0.41 15.92 -3.60
C ALA A 149 -1.34 15.26 -2.55
N ASN A 150 -2.40 14.57 -2.96
CA ASN A 150 -3.41 14.08 -2.03
C ASN A 150 -2.88 12.97 -1.13
N VAL A 151 -3.24 13.07 0.14
CA VAL A 151 -3.14 12.02 1.15
C VAL A 151 -4.57 11.64 1.54
N THR A 152 -5.04 10.52 1.01
CA THR A 152 -6.43 10.09 1.05
C THR A 152 -6.65 9.08 2.19
N MET A 153 -7.70 9.28 2.99
CA MET A 153 -8.07 8.42 4.12
C MET A 153 -9.42 7.75 3.84
N LEU A 154 -9.46 6.43 3.97
CA LEU A 154 -10.65 5.61 3.81
C LEU A 154 -11.08 5.07 5.17
N GLY A 155 -12.37 5.16 5.50
CA GLY A 155 -12.92 4.51 6.71
C GLY A 155 -12.87 2.98 6.60
N THR A 156 -12.46 2.29 7.67
CA THR A 156 -12.24 0.83 7.65
C THR A 156 -13.00 0.05 8.73
N ASP A 157 -13.99 0.67 9.37
CA ASP A 157 -14.74 0.05 10.47
C ASP A 157 -16.23 -0.09 10.13
N PRO A 158 -16.64 -1.15 9.41
CA PRO A 158 -18.04 -1.38 9.05
C PRO A 158 -18.94 -1.75 10.24
N GLU A 159 -18.39 -2.11 11.40
CA GLU A 159 -19.20 -2.47 12.58
C GLU A 159 -19.45 -1.26 13.49
N GLY A 160 -18.40 -0.49 13.82
CA GLY A 160 -18.49 0.68 14.70
C GLY A 160 -18.79 1.99 13.98
N ASN A 161 -18.37 2.12 12.71
CA ASN A 161 -18.53 3.34 11.89
C ASN A 161 -19.11 3.03 10.49
N PRO A 162 -20.28 2.36 10.40
CA PRO A 162 -20.82 1.85 9.14
C PRO A 162 -21.07 2.93 8.08
N ASP A 163 -21.43 4.14 8.49
CA ASP A 163 -21.69 5.25 7.56
C ASP A 163 -20.41 5.73 6.84
N ASN A 164 -19.24 5.47 7.43
CA ASN A 164 -17.93 5.89 6.93
C ASN A 164 -17.16 4.75 6.24
N ALA A 165 -17.51 3.50 6.54
CA ALA A 165 -16.81 2.34 6.03
C ALA A 165 -16.75 2.33 4.49
N TRP A 166 -15.54 2.10 3.98
CA TRP A 166 -15.23 2.00 2.55
C TRP A 166 -15.51 3.26 1.73
N LYS A 167 -15.52 4.42 2.38
CA LYS A 167 -15.62 5.73 1.75
C LYS A 167 -14.36 6.54 1.99
N VAL A 168 -14.03 7.41 1.06
CA VAL A 168 -13.07 8.49 1.29
C VAL A 168 -13.71 9.46 2.28
N VAL A 169 -13.15 9.55 3.49
CA VAL A 169 -13.67 10.40 4.57
C VAL A 169 -12.86 11.68 4.72
N ARG A 170 -11.57 11.66 4.37
CA ARG A 170 -10.67 12.82 4.44
C ARG A 170 -9.67 12.79 3.29
N ILE A 171 -9.36 13.96 2.76
CA ILE A 171 -8.22 14.18 1.87
C ILE A 171 -7.41 15.34 2.46
N LEU A 172 -6.14 15.07 2.75
CA LEU A 172 -5.16 16.11 3.11
C LEU A 172 -4.29 16.45 1.90
N GLU A 173 -3.72 17.64 1.90
CA GLU A 173 -2.73 18.08 0.92
C GLU A 173 -1.32 17.84 1.49
N GLY A 174 -0.49 17.08 0.77
CA GLY A 174 0.93 16.87 1.02
C GLY A 174 1.81 17.96 0.40
N GLN A 175 3.13 17.73 0.41
CA GLN A 175 4.08 18.69 -0.20
C GLN A 175 3.95 18.79 -1.72
N GLY A 176 3.44 17.74 -2.36
CA GLY A 176 3.32 17.65 -3.82
C GLY A 176 3.13 16.21 -4.28
N GLY A 177 3.06 16.02 -5.60
CA GLY A 177 3.10 14.68 -6.20
C GLY A 177 4.44 13.97 -6.01
N GLY A 178 4.49 12.69 -6.38
CA GLY A 178 5.71 11.89 -6.28
C GLY A 178 5.91 11.18 -4.94
N SER A 179 4.89 11.14 -4.09
CA SER A 179 4.91 10.31 -2.87
C SER A 179 4.89 8.83 -3.20
N LEU A 180 5.65 8.05 -2.45
CA LEU A 180 5.69 6.59 -2.56
C LEU A 180 5.17 5.90 -1.30
N PHE A 181 5.37 6.50 -0.13
CA PHE A 181 5.02 5.88 1.14
C PHE A 181 4.39 6.86 2.12
N VAL A 182 3.35 6.36 2.80
CA VAL A 182 2.86 6.93 4.05
C VAL A 182 3.19 6.00 5.20
N LYS A 183 3.37 6.54 6.41
CA LYS A 183 3.63 5.72 7.60
C LYS A 183 3.10 6.34 8.87
N SER A 184 2.60 5.50 9.77
CA SER A 184 2.36 5.81 11.16
C SER A 184 2.61 4.57 12.03
N HIS A 185 2.40 4.67 13.33
CA HIS A 185 2.55 3.58 14.29
C HIS A 185 1.55 3.74 15.44
N PRO A 186 0.97 2.66 16.00
CA PRO A 186 0.00 2.74 17.11
C PRO A 186 0.47 3.48 18.37
N ASN A 187 1.79 3.67 18.54
CA ASN A 187 2.41 4.38 19.67
C ASN A 187 2.89 5.80 19.29
N SER A 188 2.50 6.29 18.12
CA SER A 188 2.91 7.59 17.60
C SER A 188 1.69 8.41 17.19
N SER A 189 1.74 9.70 17.45
CA SER A 189 0.77 10.69 16.96
C SER A 189 1.18 11.27 15.60
N ASN A 190 2.19 10.70 14.92
CA ASN A 190 2.70 11.22 13.65
C ASN A 190 2.24 10.39 12.45
N LEU A 191 1.78 11.08 11.40
CA LEU A 191 1.63 10.56 10.05
C LEU A 191 2.73 11.15 9.16
N TRP A 192 3.60 10.30 8.62
CA TRP A 192 4.71 10.66 7.75
C TRP A 192 4.35 10.45 6.29
N VAL A 193 4.70 11.40 5.43
CA VAL A 193 4.46 11.33 3.98
C VAL A 193 5.72 11.78 3.25
N ASP A 194 6.32 10.87 2.48
CA ASP A 194 7.49 11.18 1.65
C ASP A 194 7.08 11.76 0.29
N SER A 195 8.05 12.29 -0.46
CA SER A 195 7.82 12.78 -1.82
C SER A 195 9.02 12.56 -2.73
N PRO A 196 9.65 11.35 -2.71
CA PRO A 196 10.94 11.11 -3.33
C PRO A 196 10.94 11.32 -4.83
N LEU A 197 9.81 11.21 -5.53
CA LEU A 197 9.74 11.38 -6.98
C LEU A 197 9.27 12.77 -7.42
N ASN A 198 9.14 13.70 -6.48
CA ASN A 198 8.85 15.08 -6.80
C ASN A 198 10.01 15.67 -7.66
N PRO A 199 9.70 16.51 -8.66
CA PRO A 199 10.73 17.20 -9.45
C PRO A 199 11.39 18.37 -8.71
N ASP A 200 10.73 18.93 -7.70
CA ASP A 200 11.33 19.95 -6.82
C ASP A 200 12.29 19.28 -5.83
N GLU A 201 13.54 19.73 -5.83
CA GLU A 201 14.60 19.17 -5.00
C GLU A 201 14.31 19.34 -3.51
N ALA A 202 13.80 20.50 -3.09
CA ALA A 202 13.49 20.74 -1.68
C ALA A 202 12.41 19.79 -1.18
N VAL A 203 11.42 19.48 -2.03
CA VAL A 203 10.33 18.54 -1.70
C VAL A 203 10.78 17.07 -1.76
N ALA A 204 11.66 16.71 -2.70
CA ALA A 204 12.19 15.35 -2.79
C ALA A 204 13.17 15.03 -1.64
N GLN A 205 13.75 16.06 -1.02
CA GLN A 205 14.74 15.98 0.05
C GLN A 205 14.15 16.16 1.46
N SER A 206 12.85 16.34 1.57
CA SER A 206 12.13 16.55 2.83
C SER A 206 10.99 15.55 3.02
N VAL A 207 10.39 15.58 4.21
CA VAL A 207 9.22 14.76 4.55
C VAL A 207 8.18 15.64 5.23
N ALA A 208 6.90 15.47 4.87
CA ALA A 208 5.79 16.05 5.60
C ALA A 208 5.42 15.16 6.80
N VAL A 209 5.18 15.79 7.95
CA VAL A 209 4.68 15.14 9.16
C VAL A 209 3.42 15.84 9.66
N TYR A 210 2.33 15.09 9.80
CA TYR A 210 1.08 15.57 10.38
C TYR A 210 0.95 15.05 11.80
N ASN A 211 0.35 15.88 12.67
CA ASN A 211 -0.17 15.42 13.95
C ASN A 211 -1.54 14.75 13.74
N VAL A 212 -1.64 13.46 14.02
CA VAL A 212 -2.86 12.65 13.89
C VAL A 212 -3.98 13.17 14.79
N ASP A 213 -3.64 13.77 15.93
CA ASP A 213 -4.61 14.33 16.87
C ASP A 213 -5.18 15.69 16.41
N ASP A 214 -4.54 16.35 15.43
CA ASP A 214 -4.99 17.62 14.83
C ASP A 214 -4.58 17.74 13.36
N LEU A 215 -5.18 16.91 12.50
CA LEU A 215 -4.89 16.89 11.06
C LEU A 215 -5.24 18.21 10.34
N ASN A 216 -6.07 19.07 10.96
CA ASN A 216 -6.46 20.35 10.40
C ASN A 216 -5.37 21.42 10.57
N ALA A 217 -4.41 21.22 11.48
CA ALA A 217 -3.26 22.12 11.65
C ALA A 217 -2.32 22.12 10.42
N GLY A 218 -2.43 21.11 9.55
CA GLY A 218 -1.53 20.90 8.42
C GLY A 218 -0.33 20.03 8.80
N TYR A 219 0.73 20.12 8.02
CA TYR A 219 1.98 19.38 8.23
C TYR A 219 3.14 20.31 8.57
N GLU A 220 4.10 19.77 9.31
CA GLU A 220 5.45 20.31 9.39
C GLU A 220 6.33 19.66 8.32
N VAL A 221 7.39 20.35 7.89
CA VAL A 221 8.36 19.85 6.92
C VAL A 221 9.67 19.58 7.62
N LEU A 222 10.15 18.34 7.56
CA LEU A 222 11.46 17.98 8.10
C LEU A 222 12.49 17.87 6.98
N PRO A 223 13.63 18.59 7.04
CA PRO A 223 14.66 18.58 6.01
C PRO A 223 15.59 17.38 6.20
N ILE A 224 15.04 16.16 6.02
CA ILE A 224 15.73 14.90 6.33
C ILE A 224 17.07 14.76 5.58
N ALA A 225 17.14 15.17 4.31
CA ALA A 225 18.39 15.09 3.55
C ALA A 225 19.44 16.10 4.03
N GLU A 226 19.03 17.27 4.52
CA GLU A 226 19.92 18.27 5.13
C GLU A 226 20.52 17.71 6.42
N TRP A 227 19.69 17.10 7.28
CA TRP A 227 20.16 16.47 8.52
C TRP A 227 21.14 15.31 8.28
N ALA A 228 21.09 14.68 7.11
CA ALA A 228 21.99 13.58 6.77
C ALA A 228 23.39 14.05 6.34
N ASP A 229 23.57 15.34 5.98
CA ASP A 229 24.87 15.95 5.65
C ASP A 229 25.72 15.18 4.61
N LEU A 230 25.08 14.70 3.52
CA LEU A 230 25.71 13.87 2.48
C LEU A 230 26.27 14.68 1.29
N GLY A 231 26.81 15.87 1.54
CA GLY A 231 27.46 16.71 0.53
C GLY A 231 26.58 17.15 -0.66
N GLU A 232 27.19 17.37 -1.82
CA GLU A 232 26.49 17.81 -3.05
C GLU A 232 25.79 16.66 -3.79
N GLY A 233 24.89 17.01 -4.72
CA GLY A 233 24.24 16.06 -5.61
C GLY A 233 22.81 15.69 -5.21
N PRO A 234 22.00 15.17 -6.17
CA PRO A 234 20.59 14.92 -5.95
C PRO A 234 20.38 13.82 -4.91
N LYS A 235 19.61 14.16 -3.88
CA LYS A 235 19.14 13.23 -2.85
C LYS A 235 17.62 13.08 -2.93
N ARG A 236 17.12 11.90 -2.59
CA ARG A 236 15.69 11.61 -2.47
C ARG A 236 15.43 10.91 -1.15
N VAL A 237 14.50 11.43 -0.35
CA VAL A 237 14.14 10.84 0.95
C VAL A 237 12.95 9.92 0.75
N VAL A 238 13.10 8.66 1.16
CA VAL A 238 12.12 7.62 0.87
C VAL A 238 11.91 6.68 2.06
N GLN A 239 10.67 6.24 2.20
CA GLN A 239 10.20 5.17 3.08
C GLN A 239 10.51 5.40 4.57
N PRO A 240 9.66 6.17 5.29
CA PRO A 240 9.63 6.12 6.74
C PRO A 240 9.35 4.69 7.24
N GLU A 241 10.14 4.17 8.18
CA GLU A 241 9.87 2.89 8.86
C GLU A 241 10.18 3.00 10.36
N TYR A 242 9.28 2.53 11.21
CA TYR A 242 9.44 2.60 12.66
C TYR A 242 10.30 1.46 13.21
N ASN A 243 10.98 1.74 14.33
CA ASN A 243 11.50 0.70 15.20
C ASN A 243 10.35 -0.10 15.86
N LYS A 244 10.68 -1.24 16.50
CA LYS A 244 9.67 -2.10 17.16
C LYS A 244 8.82 -1.38 18.20
N ALA A 245 9.40 -0.40 18.90
CA ALA A 245 8.72 0.32 19.98
C ALA A 245 7.78 1.42 19.46
N GLY A 246 7.93 1.83 18.20
CA GLY A 246 7.21 2.96 17.63
C GLY A 246 7.72 4.32 18.09
N THR A 247 8.94 4.38 18.64
CA THR A 247 9.50 5.59 19.25
C THR A 247 10.50 6.30 18.34
N GLU A 248 11.02 5.62 17.32
CA GLU A 248 11.92 6.18 16.32
C GLU A 248 11.41 5.79 14.93
N VAL A 249 11.50 6.73 14.00
CA VAL A 249 11.25 6.50 12.58
C VAL A 249 12.55 6.72 11.81
N TRP A 250 12.81 5.84 10.86
CA TRP A 250 14.00 5.82 10.02
C TRP A 250 13.61 6.17 8.60
N PHE A 251 14.49 6.88 7.90
CA PHE A 251 14.33 7.23 6.49
C PHE A 251 15.58 6.83 5.72
N SER A 252 15.41 6.41 4.47
CA SER A 252 16.54 6.31 3.55
C SER A 252 16.74 7.63 2.83
N VAL A 253 17.97 8.15 2.84
CA VAL A 253 18.38 9.26 1.96
C VAL A 253 19.13 8.64 0.78
N TRP A 254 18.49 8.60 -0.37
CA TRP A 254 18.98 7.92 -1.57
C TRP A 254 19.69 8.90 -2.50
N SER A 255 20.99 8.67 -2.72
CA SER A 255 21.87 9.42 -3.62
C SER A 255 22.29 8.60 -4.86
N GLY A 256 22.93 9.28 -5.82
CA GLY A 256 23.55 8.61 -6.96
C GLY A 256 24.68 7.67 -6.52
N LYS A 257 24.90 6.57 -7.25
CA LYS A 257 25.91 5.54 -6.90
C LYS A 257 27.33 6.11 -6.65
N ASP A 258 27.70 7.16 -7.38
CA ASP A 258 29.03 7.78 -7.31
C ASP A 258 29.07 8.99 -6.33
N GLN A 259 27.99 9.17 -5.55
CA GLN A 259 27.83 10.17 -4.49
C GLN A 259 27.74 9.43 -3.13
N GLU A 260 27.97 10.14 -2.01
CA GLU A 260 27.92 9.55 -0.65
C GLU A 260 26.61 8.82 -0.34
#